data_AF-A0A1R3IA21-F1
#
_entry.id   AF-A0A1R3IA21-F1
#
_cell.length_a   1.000
_cell.length_b   1.000
_cell.length_c   1.000
_cell.angle_alpha   90.00
_cell.angle_beta   90.00
_cell.angle_gamma   90.00
#
_symmetry.space_group_name_H-M   'P 1'
#
loop_
_entity.id
_entity.type
_entity.pdbx_description
1 polymer ?
#
loop_
_entity_poly.entity_id
_entity_poly.type
_entity_poly.pdbx_seq_one_letter_code
_entity_poly.pdbx_strand_id
1 'polypeptide(L)'
;MEVVGAVVEVILAKVISLAAEQISHALGFKEEFSTLHDSLTVIQALLQDADRRQEEDPAVRVWLQKLRDVAYEANDVLDEFAYDVLRQKLEGQNQIMEKRLEMHRCLKLTERCTKESGPEWHKIAHIPSIQIDSQCIQ
;
A
#
# COMPACT_ATOMS: atom_id res chain seq x y z
N MET A 1 -13.50 -20.06 -2.36
CA MET A 1 -13.14 -18.63 -2.32
C MET A 1 -11.93 -18.32 -1.43
N GLU A 2 -11.17 -19.35 -1.02
CA GLU A 2 -9.96 -19.27 -0.18
C GLU A 2 -8.88 -18.29 -0.68
N VAL A 3 -8.76 -18.10 -1.99
CA VAL A 3 -7.71 -17.26 -2.59
C VAL A 3 -7.84 -15.78 -2.21
N VAL A 4 -9.05 -15.23 -2.10
CA VAL A 4 -9.22 -13.80 -1.77
C VAL A 4 -8.88 -13.54 -0.30
N GLY A 5 -9.28 -14.44 0.59
CA GLY A 5 -8.92 -14.40 2.01
C GLY A 5 -7.41 -14.45 2.21
N ALA A 6 -6.73 -15.40 1.55
CA ALA A 6 -5.27 -15.53 1.61
C ALA A 6 -4.55 -14.27 1.11
N VAL A 7 -5.02 -13.65 0.02
CA VAL A 7 -4.43 -12.39 -0.48
C VAL A 7 -4.63 -11.26 0.53
N VAL A 8 -5.82 -11.12 1.12
CA VAL A 8 -6.08 -10.09 2.15
C VAL A 8 -5.20 -10.27 3.39
N GLU A 9 -4.94 -11.52 3.81
CA GLU A 9 -4.01 -11.82 4.91
C GLU A 9 -2.57 -11.41 4.58
N VAL A 10 -2.12 -11.68 3.35
CA VAL A 10 -0.80 -11.24 2.87
C VAL A 10 -0.69 -9.71 2.88
N ILE A 11 -1.72 -9.01 2.38
CA ILE A 11 -1.77 -7.54 2.38
C ILE A 11 -1.76 -7.01 3.81
N LEU A 12 -2.52 -7.61 4.74
CA LEU A 12 -2.56 -7.21 6.14
C LEU A 12 -1.17 -7.33 6.79
N ALA A 13 -0.47 -8.44 6.57
CA ALA A 13 0.88 -8.64 7.06
C ALA A 13 1.88 -7.61 6.49
N LYS A 14 1.77 -7.30 5.19
CA LYS A 14 2.58 -6.24 4.54
C LYS A 14 2.30 -4.87 5.14
N VAL A 15 1.03 -4.51 5.35
CA VAL A 15 0.63 -3.23 5.97
C VAL A 15 1.20 -3.08 7.37
N ILE A 16 1.15 -4.13 8.20
CA ILE A 16 1.74 -4.11 9.56
C ILE A 16 3.26 -3.92 9.48
N SER A 17 3.93 -4.68 8.62
CA SER A 17 5.38 -4.59 8.42
C SER A 17 5.80 -3.19 7.96
N LEU A 18 5.15 -2.69 6.91
CA LEU A 18 5.43 -1.37 6.35
C LEU A 18 5.12 -0.24 7.33
N ALA A 19 4.03 -0.31 8.08
CA ALA A 19 3.73 0.67 9.11
C ALA A 19 4.84 0.76 10.18
N ALA A 20 5.40 -0.37 10.59
CA ALA A 20 6.53 -0.40 11.52
C ALA A 20 7.79 0.26 10.92
N GLU A 21 8.06 0.01 9.64
CA GLU A 21 9.17 0.64 8.92
C GLU A 21 8.96 2.16 8.73
N GLN A 22 7.75 2.61 8.39
CA GLN A 22 7.43 4.04 8.26
C GLN A 22 7.66 4.80 9.56
N ILE A 23 7.34 4.20 10.71
CA ILE A 23 7.59 4.80 12.03
C ILE A 23 9.11 4.94 12.26
N SER A 24 9.91 3.96 11.86
CA SER A 24 11.37 4.00 11.92
C SER A 24 11.97 5.07 11.00
N HIS A 25 11.42 5.23 9.79
CA HIS A 25 11.93 6.13 8.74
C HIS A 25 11.29 7.53 8.75
N ALA A 26 10.24 7.75 9.55
CA ALA A 26 9.41 8.96 9.62
C ALA A 26 8.90 9.43 8.25
N LEU A 27 8.35 8.51 7.46
CA LEU A 27 7.67 8.82 6.20
C LEU A 27 6.19 9.16 6.46
N GLY A 28 5.64 10.06 5.66
CA GLY A 28 4.36 10.76 5.92
C GLY A 28 3.06 9.98 5.77
N PHE A 29 3.10 8.65 5.62
CA PHE A 29 1.91 7.83 5.30
C PHE A 29 1.37 6.98 6.47
N LYS A 30 1.67 7.36 7.71
CA LYS A 30 1.33 6.54 8.89
C LYS A 30 -0.18 6.34 9.06
N GLU A 31 -0.97 7.40 8.85
CA GLU A 31 -2.43 7.35 9.04
C GLU A 31 -3.12 6.50 7.97
N GLU A 32 -2.56 6.49 6.75
CA GLU A 32 -3.02 5.69 5.61
C GLU A 32 -2.84 4.21 5.88
N PHE A 33 -1.68 3.81 6.41
CA PHE A 33 -1.45 2.41 6.80
C PHE A 33 -2.38 1.97 7.94
N SER A 34 -2.66 2.85 8.91
CA SER A 34 -3.65 2.56 9.97
C SER A 34 -5.05 2.39 9.39
N THR A 35 -5.49 3.30 8.53
CA THR A 35 -6.81 3.26 7.89
C THR A 35 -6.96 2.01 7.02
N LEU A 36 -5.90 1.66 6.29
CA LEU A 36 -5.86 0.47 5.45
C LEU A 36 -5.90 -0.81 6.29
N HIS A 37 -5.17 -0.87 7.40
CA HIS A 37 -5.22 -1.99 8.35
C HIS A 37 -6.65 -2.21 8.89
N ASP A 38 -7.31 -1.15 9.35
CA ASP A 38 -8.67 -1.25 9.91
C ASP A 38 -9.67 -1.70 8.84
N SER A 39 -9.55 -1.16 7.63
CA SER A 39 -10.38 -1.56 6.48
C SER A 39 -10.18 -3.04 6.12
N LEU A 40 -8.93 -3.51 6.08
CA LEU A 40 -8.60 -4.91 5.79
C LEU A 40 -9.11 -5.86 6.88
N THR A 41 -9.09 -5.42 8.15
CA THR A 41 -9.66 -6.18 9.26
C THR A 41 -11.17 -6.37 9.09
N VAL A 42 -11.88 -5.32 8.70
CA VAL A 42 -13.33 -5.41 8.37
C VAL A 42 -13.55 -6.33 7.17
N ILE A 43 -12.76 -6.19 6.11
CA ILE A 43 -12.86 -7.04 4.91
C ILE A 43 -12.61 -8.51 5.26
N GLN A 44 -11.62 -8.82 6.10
CA GLN A 44 -11.34 -10.20 6.52
C GLN A 44 -12.53 -10.81 7.27
N ALA A 45 -13.17 -10.06 8.17
CA ALA A 45 -14.39 -10.50 8.85
C ALA A 45 -15.55 -10.73 7.86
N LEU A 46 -15.72 -9.83 6.88
CA LEU A 46 -16.73 -9.99 5.84
C LEU A 46 -16.46 -11.20 4.93
N LEU A 47 -15.21 -11.47 4.60
CA LEU A 47 -14.82 -12.65 3.81
C LEU A 47 -15.12 -13.95 4.57
N GLN A 48 -14.90 -13.98 5.89
CA GLN A 48 -15.27 -15.11 6.73
C GLN A 48 -16.80 -15.35 6.78
N ASP A 49 -17.62 -14.30 6.76
CA ASP A 49 -19.08 -14.43 6.64
C ASP A 49 -19.48 -14.89 5.23
N ALA A 50 -18.87 -14.29 4.21
CA ALA A 50 -19.16 -14.57 2.81
C ALA A 50 -18.84 -16.01 2.40
N ASP A 51 -17.76 -16.59 2.91
CA ASP A 51 -17.39 -17.97 2.62
C ASP A 51 -18.49 -18.97 3.05
N ARG A 52 -19.24 -18.64 4.12
CA ARG A 52 -20.38 -19.45 4.60
C ARG A 52 -21.62 -19.32 3.72
N ARG A 53 -21.74 -18.23 2.95
CA ARG A 53 -22.95 -17.86 2.18
C ARG A 53 -22.78 -17.98 0.67
N GLN A 54 -21.56 -18.26 0.20
CA GLN A 54 -21.19 -18.19 -1.23
C GLN A 54 -21.91 -19.19 -2.14
N GLU A 55 -22.35 -20.31 -1.57
CA GLU A 55 -23.03 -21.37 -2.33
C GLU A 55 -24.49 -21.02 -2.63
N GLU A 56 -25.09 -20.15 -1.82
CA GLU A 56 -26.52 -19.85 -1.85
C GLU A 56 -26.85 -18.53 -2.55
N ASP A 57 -25.90 -17.59 -2.62
CA ASP A 57 -26.12 -16.25 -3.17
C ASP A 57 -25.15 -15.93 -4.33
N PRO A 58 -25.61 -15.99 -5.59
CA PRO A 58 -24.80 -15.62 -6.75
C PRO A 58 -24.31 -14.17 -6.74
N ALA A 59 -25.01 -13.25 -6.07
CA ALA A 59 -24.52 -11.88 -5.90
C ALA A 59 -23.26 -11.84 -5.03
N VAL A 60 -23.14 -12.79 -4.08
CA VAL A 60 -21.94 -12.94 -3.26
C VAL A 60 -20.71 -13.22 -4.10
N ARG A 61 -20.84 -14.13 -5.06
CA ARG A 61 -19.76 -14.48 -5.99
C ARG A 61 -19.30 -13.28 -6.84
N VAL A 62 -20.22 -12.43 -7.30
CA VAL A 62 -19.89 -11.27 -8.16
C VAL A 62 -19.11 -10.21 -7.38
N TRP A 63 -19.53 -9.84 -6.16
CA TRP A 63 -18.80 -8.81 -5.41
C TRP A 63 -17.42 -9.30 -4.96
N LEU A 64 -17.27 -10.59 -4.65
CA LEU A 64 -15.98 -11.18 -4.29
C LEU A 64 -14.98 -11.21 -5.44
N GLN A 65 -15.46 -11.43 -6.66
CA GLN A 65 -14.64 -11.33 -7.86
C GLN A 65 -14.07 -9.91 -7.99
N LYS A 66 -14.89 -8.88 -7.79
CA LYS A 66 -14.42 -7.48 -7.82
C LYS A 66 -13.44 -7.17 -6.68
N LEU A 67 -13.73 -7.68 -5.47
CA LEU A 67 -12.84 -7.50 -4.33
C LEU A 67 -11.48 -8.13 -4.57
N ARG A 68 -11.43 -9.30 -5.23
CA ARG A 68 -10.19 -9.96 -5.63
C ARG A 68 -9.33 -9.07 -6.51
N ASP A 69 -9.93 -8.48 -7.54
CA ASP A 69 -9.19 -7.66 -8.51
C ASP A 69 -8.58 -6.42 -7.83
N VAL A 70 -9.35 -5.77 -6.94
CA VAL A 70 -8.85 -4.65 -6.13
C VAL A 70 -7.77 -5.08 -5.13
N ALA A 71 -7.89 -6.28 -4.55
CA ALA A 71 -6.89 -6.80 -3.62
C ALA A 71 -5.54 -7.05 -4.33
N TYR A 72 -5.55 -7.58 -5.56
CA TYR A 72 -4.32 -7.71 -6.34
C TYR A 72 -3.70 -6.36 -6.69
N GLU A 73 -4.51 -5.37 -7.14
CA GLU A 73 -4.00 -4.00 -7.36
C GLU A 73 -3.35 -3.41 -6.10
N ALA A 74 -3.98 -3.59 -4.93
CA ALA A 74 -3.44 -3.11 -3.67
C ALA A 74 -2.15 -3.85 -3.26
N ASN A 75 -2.10 -5.17 -3.49
CA ASN A 75 -0.92 -5.97 -3.20
C ASN A 75 0.29 -5.51 -4.04
N ASP A 76 0.08 -5.27 -5.34
CA ASP A 76 1.13 -4.82 -6.25
C ASP A 76 1.75 -3.48 -5.79
N VAL A 77 0.90 -2.53 -5.36
CA VAL A 77 1.36 -1.24 -4.81
C VAL A 77 2.16 -1.41 -3.52
N LEU A 78 1.73 -2.34 -2.64
CA LEU A 78 2.48 -2.61 -1.40
C LEU A 78 3.80 -3.33 -1.66
N ASP A 79 3.89 -4.18 -2.68
CA ASP A 79 5.14 -4.85 -3.08
C ASP A 79 6.17 -3.85 -3.61
N GLU A 80 5.72 -2.90 -4.42
CA GLU A 80 6.53 -1.78 -4.89
C GLU A 80 7.06 -0.94 -3.72
N PHE A 81 6.17 -0.57 -2.80
CA PHE A 81 6.55 0.20 -1.61
C PHE A 81 7.55 -0.57 -0.72
N ALA A 82 7.33 -1.87 -0.52
CA ALA A 82 8.23 -2.73 0.26
C ALA A 82 9.61 -2.85 -0.41
N TYR A 83 9.65 -2.94 -1.73
CA TYR A 83 10.91 -2.94 -2.48
C TYR A 83 11.70 -1.65 -2.25
N ASP A 84 11.04 -0.48 -2.31
CA ASP A 84 11.72 0.81 -2.12
C ASP A 84 12.23 0.98 -0.68
N VAL A 85 11.47 0.55 0.33
CA VAL A 85 11.94 0.52 1.73
C VAL A 85 13.19 -0.37 1.88
N LEU A 86 13.18 -1.58 1.30
CA LEU A 86 14.32 -2.50 1.36
C LEU A 86 15.54 -1.93 0.62
N ARG A 87 15.33 -1.34 -0.56
CA ARG A 87 16.39 -0.74 -1.37
C ARG A 87 17.06 0.42 -0.64
N GLN A 88 16.28 1.32 -0.02
CA GLN A 88 16.83 2.42 0.77
C GLN A 88 17.67 1.95 1.96
N LYS A 89 17.26 0.85 2.62
CA LYS A 89 18.08 0.25 3.68
C LYS A 89 19.41 -0.28 3.16
N LEU A 90 19.44 -0.84 1.96
CA LEU A 90 20.67 -1.36 1.34
C LEU A 90 21.60 -0.21 0.90
N GLU A 91 21.04 0.84 0.28
CA GLU A 91 21.78 2.02 -0.18
C GLU A 91 22.30 2.87 0.99
N GLY A 92 21.51 3.00 2.07
CA GLY A 92 21.87 3.72 3.30
C GLY A 92 22.99 3.07 4.13
N GLN A 93 23.42 1.84 3.80
CA GLN A 93 24.59 1.22 4.43
C GLN A 93 25.94 1.77 3.89
N ASN A 94 25.94 2.57 2.81
CA ASN A 94 27.20 3.01 2.16
C ASN A 94 27.53 4.52 2.20
N GLN A 95 26.61 5.44 2.52
CA GLN A 95 26.89 6.84 2.92
C GLN A 95 25.56 7.58 3.15
N ILE A 96 25.54 8.55 4.09
CA ILE A 96 24.51 9.56 4.44
C ILE A 96 23.06 9.18 4.08
N MET A 97 22.24 8.89 5.11
CA MET A 97 20.81 8.56 5.06
C MET A 97 19.93 9.68 4.47
N GLU A 98 20.03 9.96 3.16
CA GLU A 98 19.03 10.78 2.49
C GLU A 98 17.71 10.01 2.42
N LYS A 99 16.73 10.45 3.22
CA LYS A 99 15.36 9.93 3.16
C LYS A 99 14.81 10.21 1.77
N ARG A 100 14.48 9.15 1.04
CA ARG A 100 13.90 9.24 -0.29
C ARG A 100 12.52 8.61 -0.31
N LEU A 101 11.65 9.06 -1.20
CA LEU A 101 10.46 8.31 -1.60
C LEU A 101 10.56 8.08 -3.10
N GLU A 102 10.56 6.82 -3.53
CA GLU A 102 10.43 6.46 -4.94
C GLU A 102 9.05 5.82 -5.13
N MET A 103 8.40 6.11 -6.26
CA MET A 103 7.12 5.55 -6.63
C MET A 103 7.20 5.19 -8.12
N HIS A 104 7.09 3.91 -8.43
CA HIS A 104 7.31 3.28 -9.73
C HIS A 104 6.08 2.49 -10.20
N ARG A 105 5.27 3.05 -11.10
CA ARG A 105 4.07 2.40 -11.71
C ARG A 105 2.78 2.44 -10.89
N CYS A 106 2.68 3.27 -9.85
CA CYS A 106 1.38 3.59 -9.26
C CYS A 106 0.78 4.88 -9.86
N LEU A 107 0.19 4.81 -11.07
CA LEU A 107 -0.42 5.97 -11.76
C LEU A 107 -1.40 6.75 -10.86
N LYS A 108 -2.19 6.04 -10.04
CA LYS A 108 -3.16 6.64 -9.10
C LYS A 108 -2.49 7.43 -7.98
N LEU A 109 -1.33 6.99 -7.50
CA LEU A 109 -0.59 7.72 -6.47
C LEU A 109 0.34 8.77 -7.07
N THR A 110 0.86 8.58 -8.28
CA THR A 110 1.60 9.57 -9.07
C THR A 110 0.81 10.87 -9.17
N GLU A 111 -0.44 10.81 -9.62
CA GLU A 111 -1.30 12.00 -9.72
C GLU A 111 -1.50 12.68 -8.36
N ARG A 112 -1.76 11.87 -7.32
CA ARG A 112 -2.09 12.36 -5.98
C ARG A 112 -0.90 12.98 -5.24
N CYS A 113 0.31 12.55 -5.57
CA CYS A 113 1.57 12.97 -4.94
C CYS A 113 2.36 13.98 -5.80
N THR A 114 1.78 14.48 -6.89
CA THR A 114 2.42 15.47 -7.77
C THR A 114 2.85 16.71 -6.99
N LYS A 115 4.08 17.21 -7.22
CA LYS A 115 4.60 18.41 -6.57
C LYS A 115 3.64 19.59 -6.67
N GLU A 116 3.35 20.21 -5.53
CA GLU A 116 2.57 21.44 -5.36
C GLU A 116 1.11 21.41 -5.86
N SER A 117 0.69 20.34 -6.53
CA SER A 117 -0.61 20.20 -7.19
C SER A 117 -1.38 18.95 -6.75
N GLY A 118 -0.66 17.93 -6.28
CA GLY A 118 -1.24 16.71 -5.77
C GLY A 118 -1.93 16.94 -4.42
N PRO A 119 -3.16 16.45 -4.20
CA PRO A 119 -3.86 16.59 -2.92
C PRO A 119 -3.08 16.04 -1.72
N GLU A 120 -2.20 15.06 -1.95
CA GLU A 120 -1.39 14.40 -0.91
C GLU A 120 0.02 15.00 -0.78
N TRP A 121 0.38 16.02 -1.57
CA TRP A 121 1.73 16.59 -1.57
C TRP A 121 2.20 17.04 -0.18
N HIS A 122 1.31 17.63 0.61
CA HIS A 122 1.60 18.09 1.98
C HIS A 122 2.11 16.97 2.91
N LYS A 123 1.76 15.70 2.64
CA LYS A 123 2.20 14.55 3.43
C LYS A 123 3.63 14.14 3.10
N ILE A 124 4.10 14.41 1.89
CA ILE A 124 5.44 14.01 1.43
C ILE A 124 6.41 15.16 1.22
N ALA A 125 5.94 16.42 1.20
CA ALA A 125 6.76 17.60 0.91
C ALA A 125 7.97 17.78 1.85
N HIS A 126 7.91 17.20 3.06
CA HIS A 126 9.00 17.22 4.02
C HIS A 126 10.13 16.21 3.70
N ILE A 127 9.94 15.32 2.72
CA ILE A 127 10.92 14.32 2.31
C ILE A 127 11.96 14.99 1.39
N PRO A 128 13.25 14.96 1.72
CA PRO A 128 14.29 15.69 0.97
C PRO A 128 14.45 15.26 -0.48
N SER A 129 14.22 14.00 -0.80
CA SER A 129 14.35 13.46 -2.15
C SER A 129 13.09 12.69 -2.55
N ILE A 130 12.43 13.09 -3.61
CA ILE A 130 11.20 12.42 -4.08
C ILE A 130 11.32 12.12 -5.57
N GLN A 131 11.13 10.86 -5.93
CA GLN A 131 11.08 10.40 -7.32
C GLN A 131 9.73 9.76 -7.62
N ILE A 132 9.10 10.18 -8.71
CA ILE A 132 7.85 9.62 -9.21
C ILE A 132 8.03 9.27 -10.68
N ASP A 133 7.79 8.02 -11.07
CA ASP A 133 7.93 7.51 -12.43
C ASP A 133 9.29 7.85 -13.08
N SER A 134 10.37 7.65 -12.32
CA SER A 134 11.76 7.97 -12.72
C SER A 134 12.07 9.47 -12.88
N GLN A 135 11.16 10.38 -12.49
CA GLN A 135 11.41 11.81 -12.43
C GLN A 135 11.67 12.27 -11.00
N CYS A 136 12.81 12.94 -10.78
CA CYS A 136 13.07 13.63 -9.53
C CYS A 136 12.23 14.91 -9.46
N ILE A 137 11.32 15.01 -8.49
CA ILE A 137 10.44 16.17 -8.33
C ILE A 137 10.91 17.11 -7.20
N GLN A 138 11.70 16.60 -6.26
CA GLN A 138 12.35 17.36 -5.20
C GLN A 138 13.72 16.78 -4.90
#